data_AF-A0A661FC38-F1
#
_entry.id   AF-A0A661FC38-F1
#
_cell.length_a   1.000
_cell.length_b   1.000
_cell.length_c   1.000
_cell.angle_alpha   90.00
_cell.angle_beta   90.00
_cell.angle_gamma   90.00
#
_symmetry.space_group_name_H-M   'P 1'
#
loop_
_entity.id
_entity.type
_entity.pdbx_description
1 polymer ?
#
loop_
_entity_poly.entity_id
_entity_poly.type
_entity_poly.pdbx_seq_one_letter_code
_entity_poly.pdbx_strand_id
1 'polypeptide(L)'
;MAELACCRYFLLQNQFDSYEKHSLQIKLLSVIVLLAAEMTNVSTVFTVLLLMVLWLQDAIWKTFQSRIEPRLLQLEKHISEGSEESPFQFNSEYHRVRLRGTALISEYLRQSIRPTVAFPYVVLIVVLVGRGLL
;
A
#
# COMPACT_ATOMS: atom_id res chain seq x y z
N MET A 1 5.06 1.05 32.11
CA MET A 1 5.79 0.88 30.83
C MET A 1 5.13 -0.16 29.92
N ALA A 2 4.80 -1.36 30.41
CA ALA A 2 4.13 -2.41 29.62
C ALA A 2 2.77 -2.00 28.98
N GLU A 3 1.91 -1.29 29.72
CA GLU A 3 0.61 -0.83 29.20
C GLU A 3 0.73 0.15 28.02
N LEU A 4 1.73 1.05 28.08
CA LEU A 4 2.04 1.99 27.01
C LEU A 4 2.57 1.29 25.74
N ALA A 5 3.32 0.20 25.90
CA ALA A 5 3.79 -0.63 24.80
C ALA A 5 2.63 -1.38 24.12
N CYS A 6 1.72 -1.97 24.91
CA CYS A 6 0.53 -2.66 24.40
C CYS A 6 -0.42 -1.70 23.64
N CYS A 7 -0.68 -0.51 24.19
CA CYS A 7 -1.50 0.50 23.51
C CYS A 7 -0.89 0.94 22.16
N ARG A 8 0.44 1.15 22.13
CA ARG A 8 1.17 1.46 20.89
C ARG A 8 1.07 0.34 19.86
N TYR A 9 1.18 -0.91 20.30
CA TYR A 9 1.05 -2.09 19.43
C TYR A 9 -0.33 -2.09 18.77
N PHE A 10 -1.41 -1.94 19.55
CA PHE A 10 -2.77 -1.93 19.02
C PHE A 10 -3.00 -0.78 18.02
N LEU A 11 -2.50 0.43 18.32
CA LEU A 11 -2.60 1.56 17.41
C LEU A 11 -1.87 1.29 16.09
N LEU A 12 -0.65 0.75 16.16
CA LEU A 12 0.16 0.48 14.99
C LEU A 12 -0.41 -0.67 14.14
N GLN A 13 -0.89 -1.74 14.79
CA GLN A 13 -1.62 -2.84 14.17
C GLN A 13 -2.85 -2.32 13.42
N ASN A 14 -3.66 -1.48 14.07
CA ASN A 14 -4.85 -0.93 13.43
C ASN A 14 -4.51 -0.03 12.22
N GLN A 15 -3.39 0.70 12.25
CA GLN A 15 -2.91 1.45 11.10
C GLN A 15 -2.44 0.52 9.98
N PHE A 16 -1.68 -0.54 10.31
CA PHE A 16 -1.24 -1.55 9.36
C PHE A 16 -2.44 -2.20 8.63
N ASP A 17 -3.46 -2.62 9.38
CA ASP A 17 -4.68 -3.23 8.81
C ASP A 17 -5.52 -2.21 8.04
N SER A 18 -5.51 -0.94 8.47
CA SER A 18 -6.16 0.14 7.73
C SER A 18 -5.58 0.30 6.32
N TYR A 19 -4.27 0.12 6.10
CA TYR A 19 -3.69 0.20 4.76
C TYR A 19 -4.21 -0.90 3.81
N GLU A 20 -4.49 -2.10 4.32
CA GLU A 20 -5.15 -3.16 3.53
C GLU A 20 -6.57 -2.76 3.13
N LYS A 21 -7.35 -2.19 4.05
CA LYS A 21 -8.72 -1.72 3.77
C LYS A 21 -8.73 -0.64 2.70
N HIS A 22 -7.85 0.35 2.81
CA HIS A 22 -7.72 1.40 1.81
C HIS A 22 -7.29 0.82 0.45
N SER A 23 -6.28 -0.06 0.44
CA SER A 23 -5.83 -0.77 -0.77
C SER A 23 -6.98 -1.50 -1.49
N LEU A 24 -7.88 -2.14 -0.74
CA LEU A 24 -9.07 -2.76 -1.30
C LEU A 24 -10.05 -1.73 -1.90
N GLN A 25 -10.23 -0.57 -1.27
CA GLN A 25 -11.08 0.51 -1.79
C GLN A 25 -10.55 1.06 -3.12
N ILE A 26 -9.24 1.24 -3.29
CA ILE A 26 -8.68 1.65 -4.59
C ILE A 26 -8.92 0.57 -5.65
N LYS A 27 -8.73 -0.72 -5.32
CA LYS A 27 -9.01 -1.81 -6.26
C LYS A 27 -10.47 -1.79 -6.69
N LEU A 28 -11.41 -1.62 -5.77
CA LEU A 28 -12.84 -1.51 -6.11
C LEU A 28 -13.12 -0.28 -6.97
N LEU A 29 -12.53 0.87 -6.64
CA LEU A 29 -12.63 2.09 -7.43
C LEU A 29 -12.11 1.88 -8.86
N SER A 30 -11.02 1.13 -9.04
CA SER A 30 -10.47 0.83 -10.36
C SER A 30 -11.43 0.02 -11.24
N VAL A 31 -12.18 -0.90 -10.64
CA VAL A 31 -13.25 -1.65 -11.34
C VAL A 31 -14.38 -0.70 -11.74
N ILE A 32 -14.80 0.19 -10.85
CA ILE A 32 -15.85 1.19 -11.13
C ILE A 32 -15.42 2.12 -12.27
N VAL A 33 -14.16 2.60 -12.25
CA VAL A 33 -13.59 3.44 -13.31
C VAL A 33 -13.62 2.73 -14.66
N LEU A 34 -13.25 1.45 -14.71
CA LEU A 34 -13.31 0.68 -15.95
C LEU A 34 -14.76 0.57 -16.46
N LEU A 35 -15.71 0.18 -15.61
CA LEU A 35 -17.12 0.07 -15.98
C LEU A 35 -17.70 1.41 -16.47
N ALA A 36 -17.39 2.51 -15.78
CA ALA A 36 -17.84 3.84 -16.17
C ALA A 36 -17.24 4.28 -17.51
N ALA A 37 -15.95 4.00 -17.74
CA ALA A 37 -15.29 4.30 -19.00
C ALA A 37 -15.93 3.53 -20.18
N GLU A 38 -16.32 2.28 -19.96
CA GLU A 38 -17.04 1.46 -20.94
C GLU A 38 -18.43 2.04 -21.25
N MET A 39 -19.20 2.43 -20.23
CA MET A 39 -20.53 3.01 -20.43
C MET A 39 -20.49 4.37 -21.15
N THR A 40 -19.41 5.13 -20.98
CA THR A 40 -19.26 6.49 -21.53
C THR A 40 -18.41 6.55 -22.80
N ASN A 41 -17.91 5.41 -23.29
CA ASN A 41 -17.01 5.31 -24.45
C ASN A 41 -15.77 6.21 -24.35
N VAL A 42 -15.20 6.31 -23.16
CA VAL A 42 -13.95 7.05 -22.93
C VAL A 42 -12.80 6.36 -23.65
N SER A 43 -11.83 7.15 -24.14
CA SER A 43 -10.64 6.63 -24.81
C SER A 43 -9.90 5.59 -23.97
N THR A 44 -9.58 4.44 -24.60
CA THR A 44 -8.79 3.35 -24.00
C THR A 44 -7.49 3.85 -23.38
N VAL A 45 -6.77 4.73 -24.08
CA VAL A 45 -5.49 5.28 -23.61
C VAL A 45 -5.68 6.06 -22.32
N PHE A 46 -6.73 6.89 -22.26
CA PHE A 46 -7.04 7.69 -21.08
C PHE A 46 -7.40 6.80 -19.88
N THR A 47 -8.23 5.77 -20.09
CA THR A 47 -8.59 4.81 -19.04
C THR A 47 -7.38 4.03 -18.51
N VAL A 48 -6.46 3.61 -19.39
CA VAL A 48 -5.19 2.96 -18.97
C VAL A 48 -4.37 3.90 -18.10
N LEU A 49 -4.25 5.18 -18.47
CA LEU A 49 -3.53 6.16 -17.65
C LEU A 49 -4.16 6.33 -16.26
N LEU A 50 -5.49 6.36 -16.17
CA LEU A 50 -6.18 6.40 -14.88
C LEU A 50 -5.91 5.14 -14.04
N LEU A 51 -5.98 3.95 -14.64
CA LEU A 51 -5.66 2.70 -13.96
C LEU A 51 -4.21 2.66 -13.47
N MET A 52 -3.26 3.20 -14.24
CA MET A 52 -1.86 3.33 -13.83
C MET A 52 -1.69 4.26 -12.62
N VAL A 53 -2.43 5.37 -12.57
CA VAL A 53 -2.43 6.27 -11.39
C VAL A 53 -2.96 5.54 -10.15
N LEU A 54 -4.08 4.84 -10.27
CA LEU A 54 -4.65 4.05 -9.16
C LEU A 54 -3.69 2.93 -8.71
N TRP A 55 -3.03 2.25 -9.65
CA TRP A 55 -2.03 1.23 -9.35
C TRP A 55 -0.83 1.80 -8.57
N LEU A 56 -0.30 2.94 -9.00
CA LEU A 56 0.81 3.59 -8.29
C LEU A 56 0.38 4.08 -6.90
N GLN A 57 -0.84 4.58 -6.73
CA GLN A 57 -1.37 4.96 -5.42
C GLN A 57 -1.45 3.77 -4.45
N ASP A 58 -1.90 2.61 -4.93
CA ASP A 58 -1.92 1.37 -4.14
C ASP A 58 -0.50 0.94 -3.72
N ALA A 59 0.47 1.02 -4.65
CA ALA A 59 1.87 0.74 -4.35
C ALA A 59 2.46 1.68 -3.29
N ILE A 60 2.07 2.96 -3.31
CA ILE A 60 2.47 3.94 -2.28
C ILE A 60 1.94 3.51 -0.91
N TRP A 61 0.67 3.11 -0.80
CA TRP A 61 0.13 2.60 0.46
C TRP A 61 0.82 1.32 0.94
N LYS A 62 1.12 0.37 0.05
CA LYS A 62 1.92 -0.82 0.40
C LYS A 62 3.32 -0.50 0.87
N THR A 63 3.90 0.58 0.35
CA THR A 63 5.20 1.08 0.83
C THR A 63 5.10 1.55 2.28
N PHE A 64 4.11 2.38 2.60
CA PHE A 64 3.88 2.83 3.98
C PHE A 64 3.62 1.66 4.93
N GLN A 65 2.76 0.73 4.52
CA GLN A 65 2.47 -0.49 5.27
C GLN A 65 3.74 -1.32 5.55
N SER A 66 4.58 -1.54 4.53
CA SER A 66 5.82 -2.33 4.67
C SER A 66 6.87 -1.70 5.60
N ARG A 67 6.78 -0.40 5.87
CA ARG A 67 7.66 0.29 6.82
C ARG A 67 7.17 0.16 8.27
N ILE A 68 5.89 -0.13 8.45
CA ILE A 68 5.28 -0.34 9.77
C ILE A 68 5.54 -1.76 10.27
N GLU A 69 5.49 -2.75 9.38
CA GLU A 69 5.66 -4.18 9.71
C GLU A 69 6.91 -4.51 10.55
N PRO A 70 8.13 -4.10 10.17
CA PRO A 70 9.31 -4.39 10.97
C PRO A 70 9.22 -3.84 12.39
N ARG A 71 8.56 -2.69 12.55
CA ARG A 71 8.40 -2.03 13.85
C ARG A 71 7.37 -2.73 14.72
N LEU A 72 6.29 -3.20 14.11
CA LEU A 72 5.28 -4.01 14.78
C LEU A 72 5.91 -5.29 15.36
N LEU A 73 6.71 -5.99 14.56
CA LEU A 73 7.44 -7.20 14.97
C LEU A 73 8.47 -6.92 16.09
N GLN A 74 9.18 -5.79 16.02
CA GLN A 74 10.09 -5.38 17.10
C GLN A 74 9.34 -5.16 18.42
N LEU A 75 8.19 -4.48 18.37
CA LEU A 75 7.39 -4.20 19.55
C LEU A 75 6.79 -5.48 20.15
N GLU A 76 6.33 -6.40 19.30
CA GLU A 76 5.85 -7.73 19.72
C GLU A 76 6.95 -8.51 20.45
N LYS A 77 8.17 -8.52 19.90
CA LYS A 77 9.33 -9.14 20.55
C LYS A 77 9.63 -8.51 21.91
N HIS A 78 9.67 -7.18 22.00
CA HIS A 78 9.95 -6.48 23.25
C HIS A 78 8.89 -6.73 24.32
N ILE A 79 7.62 -6.81 23.94
CA ILE A 79 6.52 -7.18 24.83
C ILE A 79 6.71 -8.62 25.34
N SER A 80 7.07 -9.56 24.46
CA SER A 80 7.32 -10.95 24.82
C SER A 80 8.53 -11.13 25.75
N GLU A 81 9.58 -10.34 25.58
CA GLU A 81 10.82 -10.42 26.37
C GLU A 81 10.77 -9.59 27.66
N GLY A 82 9.70 -8.81 27.87
CA GLY A 82 9.58 -7.90 29.03
C GLY A 82 10.62 -6.78 29.06
N SER A 83 11.30 -6.54 27.93
CA SER A 83 12.38 -5.55 27.83
C SER A 83 11.82 -4.13 27.72
N GLU A 84 12.44 -3.18 28.40
CA GLU A 84 12.06 -1.77 28.29
C GLU A 84 12.63 -1.16 27.01
N GLU A 85 11.77 -0.97 26.01
CA GLU A 85 12.13 -0.16 24.84
C GLU A 85 11.95 1.33 25.15
N SER A 86 12.84 2.19 24.64
CA SER A 86 12.68 3.64 24.75
C SER A 86 11.34 4.05 24.12
N PRO A 87 10.42 4.65 24.88
CA PRO A 87 9.12 5.00 24.35
C PRO A 87 9.25 6.16 23.33
N PHE A 88 8.25 6.27 22.44
CA PHE A 88 8.06 7.39 21.50
C PHE A 88 9.05 7.54 20.34
N GLN A 89 9.78 6.48 19.95
CA GLN A 89 10.75 6.51 18.84
C GLN A 89 10.18 6.19 17.45
N PHE A 90 8.86 6.33 17.23
CA PHE A 90 8.25 5.97 15.95
C PHE A 90 8.76 6.86 14.80
N ASN A 91 8.70 8.19 14.97
CA ASN A 91 9.07 9.12 13.90
C ASN A 91 10.58 9.11 13.62
N SER A 92 11.41 8.99 14.66
CA SER A 92 12.88 8.94 14.52
C SER A 92 13.31 7.71 13.73
N GLU A 93 12.79 6.53 14.06
CA GLU A 93 13.08 5.30 13.32
C GLU A 93 12.46 5.32 11.92
N TYR A 94 11.24 5.86 11.77
CA TYR A 94 10.64 6.06 10.44
C TYR A 94 11.51 6.95 9.55
N HIS A 95 12.06 8.05 10.09
CA HIS A 95 12.97 8.92 9.36
C HIS A 95 14.31 8.27 9.02
N ARG A 96 14.77 7.31 9.84
CA ARG A 96 16.01 6.56 9.63
C ARG A 96 15.87 5.54 8.49
N VAL A 97 14.73 4.86 8.42
CA VAL A 97 14.47 3.81 7.41
C VAL A 97 13.92 4.40 6.10
N ARG A 98 13.33 5.61 6.14
CA ARG A 98 12.77 6.26 4.96
C ARG A 98 13.82 6.52 3.87
N LEU A 99 13.68 5.82 2.75
CA LEU A 99 14.42 6.11 1.53
C LEU A 99 14.05 7.49 0.96
N ARG A 100 15.01 8.13 0.30
CA ARG A 100 14.87 9.47 -0.31
C ARG A 100 15.24 9.43 -1.78
N GLY A 101 14.72 10.39 -2.55
CA GLY A 101 15.06 10.56 -3.97
C GLY A 101 14.73 9.34 -4.82
N THR A 102 15.70 8.89 -5.62
CA THR A 102 15.54 7.76 -6.56
C THR A 102 15.30 6.42 -5.86
N ALA A 103 15.86 6.23 -4.67
CA ALA A 103 15.65 5.02 -3.88
C ALA A 103 14.18 4.87 -3.44
N LEU A 104 13.48 5.99 -3.19
CA LEU A 104 12.05 5.99 -2.87
C LEU A 104 11.20 5.56 -4.07
N ILE A 105 11.57 6.04 -5.27
CA ILE A 105 10.89 5.64 -6.51
C ILE A 105 11.07 4.14 -6.75
N SER A 106 12.29 3.62 -6.57
CA SER A 106 12.57 2.19 -6.69
C SER A 106 11.73 1.36 -5.70
N GLU A 107 11.55 1.83 -4.47
CA GLU A 107 10.69 1.18 -3.48
C GLU A 107 9.23 1.12 -3.94
N TYR A 108 8.69 2.21 -4.48
CA TYR A 108 7.33 2.23 -5.02
C TYR A 108 7.16 1.26 -6.19
N LEU A 109 8.12 1.21 -7.11
CA LEU A 109 8.11 0.25 -8.22
C LEU A 109 8.20 -1.19 -7.73
N ARG A 110 9.02 -1.47 -6.71
CA ARG A 110 9.13 -2.80 -6.13
C ARG A 110 7.83 -3.23 -5.44
N GLN A 111 7.10 -2.28 -4.84
CA GLN A 111 5.79 -2.55 -4.26
C GLN A 111 4.72 -2.73 -5.33
N SER A 112 4.78 -2.00 -6.44
CA SER A 112 3.79 -2.09 -7.53
C SER A 112 3.82 -3.44 -8.24
N ILE A 113 4.98 -4.09 -8.35
CA ILE A 113 5.13 -5.42 -8.97
C ILE A 113 4.72 -6.59 -8.07
N ARG A 114 4.44 -6.36 -6.78
CA ARG A 114 3.99 -7.44 -5.89
C ARG A 114 2.71 -8.05 -6.46
N PRO A 115 2.57 -9.39 -6.53
CA PRO A 115 1.41 -10.01 -7.14
C PRO A 115 0.07 -9.52 -6.56
N THR A 116 0.02 -9.27 -5.25
CA THR A 116 -1.17 -8.76 -4.54
C THR A 116 -1.56 -7.33 -4.90
N VAL A 117 -0.63 -6.56 -5.47
CA VAL A 117 -0.85 -5.19 -5.97
C VAL A 117 -1.08 -5.22 -7.47
N ALA A 118 -0.20 -5.89 -8.24
CA ALA A 118 -0.22 -5.89 -9.70
C ALA A 118 -1.44 -6.61 -10.29
N PHE A 119 -1.83 -7.74 -9.72
CA PHE A 119 -2.81 -8.65 -10.34
C PHE A 119 -4.11 -7.95 -10.76
N PRO A 120 -4.81 -7.17 -9.90
CA PRO A 120 -6.06 -6.52 -10.30
C PRO A 120 -5.88 -5.54 -11.47
N TYR A 121 -4.86 -4.68 -11.43
CA TYR A 121 -4.68 -3.66 -12.47
C TYR A 121 -4.23 -4.28 -13.81
N VAL A 122 -3.35 -5.29 -13.76
CA VAL A 122 -2.91 -6.00 -14.97
C VAL A 122 -4.11 -6.67 -15.65
N VAL A 123 -4.98 -7.35 -14.89
CA VAL A 123 -6.19 -7.97 -15.43
C VAL A 123 -7.12 -6.92 -16.06
N LEU A 124 -7.36 -5.80 -15.39
CA LEU A 124 -8.22 -4.73 -15.91
C LEU A 124 -7.65 -4.10 -17.20
N ILE A 125 -6.34 -3.87 -17.27
CA ILE A 125 -5.67 -3.35 -18.46
C ILE A 125 -5.76 -4.35 -19.62
N VAL A 126 -5.54 -5.65 -19.36
CA VAL A 126 -5.65 -6.70 -20.38
C VAL A 126 -7.07 -6.79 -20.94
N VAL A 127 -8.10 -6.74 -20.08
CA VAL A 127 -9.51 -6.72 -20.52
C VAL A 127 -9.78 -5.51 -21.41
N LEU A 128 -9.35 -4.33 -20.99
CA LEU A 128 -9.56 -3.08 -21.71
C LEU A 128 -8.86 -3.06 -23.09
N VAL A 129 -7.61 -3.51 -23.17
CA VAL A 129 -6.86 -3.56 -24.42
C VAL A 129 -7.37 -4.67 -25.34
N GLY A 130 -7.70 -5.84 -24.78
CA GLY A 130 -8.28 -6.96 -25.52
C GLY A 130 -9.59 -6.60 -26.21
N ARG A 131 -10.43 -5.78 -25.57
CA ARG A 131 -11.65 -5.21 -26.18
C ARG A 131 -11.33 -4.40 -27.43
N GLY A 132 -10.27 -3.58 -27.42
CA GLY A 132 -9.90 -2.74 -28.56
C GLY A 132 -9.36 -3.50 -29.77
N LEU A 133 -9.07 -4.80 -29.62
CA LEU A 133 -8.58 -5.68 -30.68
C LEU A 133 -9.69 -6.54 -31.33
N LEU A 134 -10.88 -6.60 -30.72
CA LEU A 134 -12.07 -7.32 -31.22
C LEU A 134 -13.01 -6.36 -31.95
#